data_AF-A0A7Y7CAC2-F1
#
_entry.id   AF-A0A7Y7CAC2-F1
#
_cell.length_a   1.000
_cell.length_b   1.000
_cell.length_c   1.000
_cell.angle_alpha   90.00
_cell.angle_beta   90.00
_cell.angle_gamma   90.00
#
_symmetry.space_group_name_H-M   'P 1'
#
loop_
_entity.id
_entity.type
_entity.pdbx_description
1 polymer ?
#
loop_
_entity_poly.entity_id
_entity_poly.type
_entity_poly.pdbx_seq_one_letter_code
_entity_poly.pdbx_strand_id
1 'polypeptide(L)'
;MKTVRELSLSLGACLSLLCTGPALAQPPAPGLIATDKGGAVGYQHSMERSRFLSGPPGVALRRLDEHGFAKVVGPDGVFATHLGNGLVIATPSNGSSKEAVGVLAPPPDLRYTLGPDKHNAQVIEYFRAAGVPGDQMGGVHANTYLSSHGTTNESRPAQPQVDGYASILERTVGRFSVVDSVAWARLSNDGRVVSEWVYWPAIPAKVLEDARRLEALVASGDKSGFLARLPSGLPSGKVVIRHSSAVVDGGFEAFASYDIAEKVLVPSAIAGTGPGASRPTASMIVRHFDVDGVERRLPQERRSVGQDSPRQ
;
A
#
# COMPACT_ATOMS: atom_id res chain seq x y z
N MET A 1 -22.11 89.34 13.65
CA MET A 1 -23.02 88.59 12.74
C MET A 1 -22.19 87.79 11.75
N LYS A 2 -22.11 86.46 11.93
CA LYS A 2 -21.94 85.46 10.87
C LYS A 2 -22.12 84.08 11.51
N THR A 3 -23.03 83.33 10.93
CA THR A 3 -23.64 82.08 11.36
C THR A 3 -22.73 80.87 11.07
N VAL A 4 -22.66 79.94 12.01
CA VAL A 4 -22.02 78.63 11.85
C VAL A 4 -23.09 77.64 11.36
N ARG A 5 -22.84 76.98 10.23
CA ARG A 5 -23.68 75.90 9.68
C ARG A 5 -23.19 74.56 10.22
N GLU A 6 -24.08 73.83 10.88
CA GLU A 6 -23.90 72.42 11.22
C GLU A 6 -24.16 71.53 10.00
N LEU A 7 -23.26 70.59 9.74
CA LEU A 7 -23.40 69.52 8.75
C LEU A 7 -23.58 68.20 9.49
N SER A 8 -24.80 67.66 9.45
CA SER A 8 -25.12 66.32 9.94
C SER A 8 -24.76 65.27 8.88
N LEU A 9 -23.76 64.43 9.17
CA LEU A 9 -23.44 63.23 8.39
C LEU A 9 -24.17 62.02 9.00
N SER A 10 -25.15 61.48 8.27
CA SER A 10 -25.77 60.18 8.58
C SER A 10 -24.91 59.04 8.05
N LEU A 11 -24.31 58.25 8.95
CA LEU A 11 -23.66 56.97 8.63
C LEU A 11 -24.74 55.89 8.46
N GLY A 12 -24.97 55.44 7.23
CA GLY A 12 -25.77 54.25 6.93
C GLY A 12 -24.92 52.99 7.09
N ALA A 13 -25.26 52.15 8.06
CA ALA A 13 -24.65 50.83 8.25
C ALA A 13 -25.29 49.81 7.30
N CYS A 14 -24.56 49.40 6.25
CA CYS A 14 -24.91 48.23 5.45
C CYS A 14 -24.45 46.96 6.19
N LEU A 15 -25.37 46.27 6.87
CA LEU A 15 -25.17 44.89 7.32
C LEU A 15 -25.22 43.96 6.10
N SER A 16 -24.06 43.53 5.60
CA SER A 16 -23.96 42.40 4.68
C SER A 16 -24.01 41.09 5.47
N LEU A 17 -25.17 40.43 5.48
CA LEU A 17 -25.28 39.02 5.88
C LEU A 17 -24.48 38.16 4.90
N LEU A 18 -23.27 37.77 5.30
CA LEU A 18 -22.51 36.72 4.63
C LEU A 18 -23.15 35.37 4.99
N CYS A 19 -23.95 34.83 4.08
CA CYS A 19 -24.35 33.42 4.10
C CYS A 19 -23.11 32.55 3.87
N THR A 20 -22.38 32.20 4.93
CA THR A 20 -21.37 31.13 4.89
C THR A 20 -22.08 29.79 4.83
N GLY A 21 -22.45 29.35 3.62
CA GLY A 21 -22.79 27.96 3.39
C GLY A 21 -21.57 27.06 3.65
N PRO A 22 -21.76 25.80 4.09
CA PRO A 22 -20.65 24.88 4.27
C PRO A 22 -19.94 24.69 2.92
N ALA A 23 -18.67 25.08 2.85
CA ALA A 23 -17.84 24.85 1.68
C ALA A 23 -17.82 23.35 1.38
N LEU A 24 -18.36 22.97 0.23
CA LEU A 24 -18.24 21.59 -0.27
C LEU A 24 -16.75 21.26 -0.32
N ALA A 25 -16.35 20.20 0.37
CA ALA A 25 -14.96 19.77 0.41
C ALA A 25 -14.50 19.52 -1.04
N GLN A 26 -13.54 20.32 -1.51
CA GLN A 26 -12.92 20.06 -2.81
C GLN A 26 -12.24 18.69 -2.75
N PRO A 27 -12.37 17.88 -3.83
CA PRO A 27 -11.61 16.65 -3.91
C PRO A 27 -10.10 16.96 -3.82
N PRO A 28 -9.29 16.06 -3.25
CA PRO A 28 -7.84 16.23 -3.22
C PRO A 28 -7.33 16.42 -4.64
N ALA A 29 -6.25 17.19 -4.79
CA ALA A 29 -5.61 17.33 -6.10
C ALA A 29 -5.17 15.94 -6.62
N PRO A 30 -5.26 15.69 -7.94
CA PRO A 30 -4.87 14.41 -8.52
C PRO A 30 -3.47 14.00 -8.10
N GLY A 31 -3.30 12.73 -7.76
CA GLY A 31 -2.03 12.16 -7.32
C GLY A 31 -1.66 12.43 -5.87
N LEU A 32 -2.50 13.13 -5.11
CA LEU A 32 -2.28 13.34 -3.68
C LEU A 32 -3.08 12.36 -2.83
N ILE A 33 -2.41 11.82 -1.81
CA ILE A 33 -3.06 11.16 -0.69
C ILE A 33 -3.86 12.21 0.08
N ALA A 34 -5.16 11.95 0.24
CA ALA A 34 -6.02 12.79 1.05
C ALA A 34 -5.52 12.82 2.51
N THR A 35 -5.42 14.01 3.09
CA THR A 35 -5.14 14.17 4.51
C THR A 35 -6.37 13.75 5.32
N ASP A 36 -6.16 13.01 6.40
CA ASP A 36 -7.24 12.76 7.36
C ASP A 36 -7.52 14.02 8.21
N LYS A 37 -8.71 14.08 8.78
CA LYS A 37 -9.04 15.02 9.87
C LYS A 37 -9.04 14.25 11.19
N GLY A 38 -7.87 14.08 11.81
CA GLY A 38 -7.73 13.68 13.22
C GLY A 38 -7.38 12.21 13.49
N GLY A 39 -7.03 11.44 12.47
CA GLY A 39 -6.52 10.08 12.58
C GLY A 39 -4.99 9.99 12.39
N ALA A 40 -4.53 8.93 11.72
CA ALA A 40 -3.09 8.71 11.50
C ALA A 40 -2.67 9.27 10.14
N VAL A 41 -1.70 10.19 10.19
CA VAL A 41 -1.20 10.88 8.99
C VAL A 41 -0.72 9.91 7.93
N GLY A 42 -1.07 10.19 6.69
CA GLY A 42 -0.52 9.52 5.51
C GLY A 42 0.89 10.03 5.16
N TYR A 43 1.50 9.41 4.16
CA TYR A 43 2.79 9.84 3.61
C TYR A 43 2.73 9.88 2.09
N GLN A 44 2.90 11.08 1.52
CA GLN A 44 3.01 11.28 0.08
C GLN A 44 4.46 11.09 -0.36
N HIS A 45 4.72 10.01 -1.09
CA HIS A 45 5.99 9.84 -1.79
C HIS A 45 6.03 10.71 -3.05
N SER A 46 7.19 11.24 -3.40
CA SER A 46 7.36 12.13 -4.55
C SER A 46 8.74 11.95 -5.16
N MET A 47 8.94 12.48 -6.37
CA MET A 47 10.22 12.37 -7.07
C MET A 47 11.36 13.06 -6.30
N GLU A 48 11.07 14.14 -5.57
CA GLU A 48 12.04 14.87 -4.75
C GLU A 48 12.46 14.09 -3.50
N ARG A 49 11.61 13.19 -3.02
CA ARG A 49 11.88 12.31 -1.87
C ARG A 49 12.49 10.98 -2.30
N SER A 50 12.26 10.60 -3.55
CA SER A 50 12.81 9.40 -4.16
C SER A 50 14.31 9.54 -4.43
N ARG A 51 15.05 8.44 -4.25
CA ARG A 51 16.43 8.32 -4.74
C ARG A 51 16.51 7.51 -6.04
N PHE A 52 15.36 7.14 -6.62
CA PHE A 52 15.31 6.46 -7.90
C PHE A 52 15.70 7.42 -9.03
N LEU A 53 16.52 6.93 -9.96
CA LEU A 53 16.98 7.71 -11.11
C LEU A 53 16.25 7.22 -12.37
N SER A 54 15.39 8.06 -12.94
CA SER A 54 14.76 7.79 -14.24
C SER A 54 15.73 7.97 -15.42
N GLY A 55 16.88 8.61 -15.20
CA GLY A 55 17.93 8.82 -16.19
C GLY A 55 19.14 9.55 -15.60
N PRO A 56 20.24 9.67 -16.35
CA PRO A 56 21.41 10.43 -15.93
C PRO A 56 21.10 11.93 -15.73
N PRO A 57 21.87 12.64 -14.89
CA PRO A 57 21.75 14.09 -14.75
C PRO A 57 21.84 14.81 -16.11
N GLY A 58 20.96 15.79 -16.32
CA GLY A 58 20.94 16.59 -17.56
C GLY A 58 20.20 15.96 -18.74
N VAL A 59 19.75 14.70 -18.64
CA VAL A 59 18.88 14.09 -19.65
C VAL A 59 17.46 14.64 -19.53
N ALA A 60 16.89 15.04 -20.66
CA ALA A 60 15.50 15.46 -20.73
C ALA A 60 14.57 14.29 -20.43
N LEU A 61 13.81 14.39 -19.34
CA LEU A 61 12.81 13.39 -18.96
C LEU A 61 11.47 13.70 -19.61
N ARG A 62 10.80 12.67 -20.12
CA ARG A 62 9.46 12.81 -20.69
C ARG A 62 8.42 12.72 -19.58
N ARG A 63 7.51 13.69 -19.51
CA ARG A 63 6.35 13.67 -18.62
C ARG A 63 5.08 13.35 -19.42
N LEU A 64 4.26 12.45 -18.92
CA LEU A 64 3.00 12.08 -19.57
C LEU A 64 1.99 11.53 -18.58
N ASP A 65 0.71 11.75 -18.86
CA ASP A 65 -0.41 11.21 -18.08
C ASP A 65 -1.07 10.08 -18.89
N GLU A 66 -1.02 8.85 -18.38
CA GLU A 66 -1.48 7.67 -19.13
C GLU A 66 -1.92 6.56 -18.17
N HIS A 67 -3.04 5.91 -18.49
CA HIS A 67 -3.63 4.81 -17.70
C HIS A 67 -3.88 5.17 -16.22
N GLY A 68 -4.23 6.42 -15.93
CA GLY A 68 -4.47 6.89 -14.56
C GLY A 68 -3.20 7.23 -13.77
N PHE A 69 -2.03 7.30 -14.41
CA PHE A 69 -0.77 7.69 -13.78
C PHE A 69 -0.19 8.94 -14.42
N ALA A 70 0.33 9.86 -13.58
CA ALA A 70 1.34 10.83 -14.01
C ALA A 70 2.71 10.15 -13.99
N LYS A 71 3.39 10.11 -15.14
CA LYS A 71 4.65 9.39 -15.32
C LYS A 71 5.79 10.35 -15.68
N VAL A 72 6.95 10.11 -15.10
CA VAL A 72 8.24 10.66 -15.50
C VAL A 72 9.09 9.52 -16.06
N VAL A 73 9.35 9.57 -17.36
CA VAL A 73 9.98 8.50 -18.14
C VAL A 73 11.35 8.99 -18.62
N GLY A 74 12.39 8.23 -18.32
CA GLY A 74 13.72 8.42 -18.89
C GLY A 74 14.35 7.09 -19.31
N PRO A 75 15.61 7.14 -19.79
CA PRO A 75 16.30 5.96 -20.32
C PRO A 75 16.52 4.86 -19.28
N ASP A 76 16.66 5.22 -18.00
CA ASP A 76 16.97 4.28 -16.93
C ASP A 76 15.72 3.79 -16.20
N GLY A 77 14.57 4.46 -16.37
CA GLY A 77 13.40 4.16 -15.58
C GLY A 77 12.15 4.98 -15.80
N VAL A 78 11.09 4.50 -15.16
CA VAL A 78 9.80 5.19 -15.04
C VAL A 78 9.49 5.39 -13.57
N PHE A 79 9.22 6.64 -13.20
CA PHE A 79 8.58 7.00 -11.94
C PHE A 79 7.12 7.37 -12.22
N ALA A 80 6.17 6.69 -11.59
CA ALA A 80 4.75 6.86 -11.86
C ALA A 80 3.98 7.12 -10.56
N THR A 81 3.13 8.14 -10.56
CA THR A 81 2.20 8.47 -9.47
C THR A 81 0.77 8.27 -9.95
N HIS A 82 0.00 7.42 -9.27
CA HIS A 82 -1.39 7.16 -9.58
C HIS A 82 -2.25 8.37 -9.21
N LEU A 83 -2.96 8.91 -10.19
CA LEU A 83 -3.72 10.15 -10.08
C LEU A 83 -4.92 10.04 -9.14
N GLY A 84 -5.45 8.83 -8.90
CA GLY A 84 -6.63 8.63 -8.05
C GLY A 84 -6.35 8.52 -6.56
N ASN A 85 -5.17 8.03 -6.17
CA ASN A 85 -4.90 7.67 -4.77
C ASN A 85 -3.46 7.98 -4.30
N GLY A 86 -2.62 8.56 -5.16
CA GLY A 86 -1.25 8.95 -4.82
C GLY A 86 -0.28 7.79 -4.67
N LEU A 87 -0.63 6.60 -5.13
CA LEU A 87 0.30 5.47 -5.22
C LEU A 87 1.54 5.83 -6.05
N VAL A 88 2.73 5.54 -5.56
CA VAL A 88 3.98 5.73 -6.31
C VAL A 88 4.62 4.40 -6.66
N ILE A 89 5.01 4.23 -7.91
CA ILE A 89 5.79 3.09 -8.42
C ILE A 89 6.99 3.64 -9.17
N ALA A 90 8.20 3.21 -8.80
CA ALA A 90 9.39 3.47 -9.59
C ALA A 90 10.03 2.15 -10.02
N THR A 91 10.16 1.98 -11.33
CA THR A 91 10.70 0.75 -11.93
C THR A 91 11.78 1.07 -12.94
N PRO A 92 12.88 0.29 -12.97
CA PRO A 92 13.90 0.45 -13.99
C PRO A 92 13.31 0.18 -15.36
N SER A 93 13.78 0.93 -16.36
CA SER A 93 13.54 0.62 -17.76
C SER A 93 14.40 -0.58 -18.06
N ASN A 94 13.78 -1.69 -18.45
CA ASN A 94 14.52 -2.84 -18.93
C ASN A 94 15.30 -2.33 -20.15
N GLY A 95 16.61 -2.13 -20.05
CA GLY A 95 17.47 -1.64 -21.12
C GLY A 95 17.57 -2.57 -22.34
N SER A 96 16.58 -3.42 -22.59
CA SER A 96 16.60 -4.41 -23.65
C SER A 96 15.19 -4.95 -23.92
N SER A 97 14.88 -5.11 -25.21
CA SER A 97 13.67 -5.75 -25.73
C SER A 97 13.37 -7.08 -25.03
N LYS A 98 12.12 -7.54 -25.11
CA LYS A 98 11.68 -8.88 -24.67
C LYS A 98 12.56 -10.03 -25.19
N GLU A 99 13.43 -9.80 -26.16
CA GLU A 99 14.39 -10.77 -26.71
C GLU A 99 15.65 -10.96 -25.83
N ALA A 100 15.91 -10.07 -24.86
CA ALA A 100 16.98 -10.22 -23.87
C ALA A 100 16.50 -10.79 -22.52
N VAL A 101 15.24 -11.25 -22.46
CA VAL A 101 14.70 -12.04 -21.33
C VAL A 101 15.08 -13.53 -21.48
N GLY A 102 16.01 -13.84 -22.39
CA GLY A 102 16.78 -15.07 -22.39
C GLY A 102 18.11 -14.82 -21.70
N VAL A 103 18.23 -15.23 -20.43
CA VAL A 103 19.51 -15.52 -19.75
C VAL A 103 20.58 -14.42 -19.95
N LEU A 104 20.37 -13.24 -19.36
CA LEU A 104 21.49 -12.39 -18.98
C LEU A 104 21.58 -12.39 -17.47
N ALA A 105 22.68 -12.94 -16.97
CA ALA A 105 23.08 -12.76 -15.60
C ALA A 105 22.96 -11.28 -15.23
N PRO A 106 22.44 -10.93 -14.04
CA PRO A 106 22.63 -9.58 -13.56
C PRO A 106 24.12 -9.27 -13.73
N PRO A 107 24.50 -8.10 -14.29
CA PRO A 107 25.91 -7.75 -14.38
C PRO A 107 26.57 -7.99 -13.01
N PRO A 108 27.81 -8.49 -12.95
CA PRO A 108 28.40 -9.07 -11.74
C PRO A 108 28.47 -8.11 -10.54
N ASP A 109 28.25 -6.82 -10.77
CA ASP A 109 28.12 -5.72 -9.81
C ASP A 109 26.73 -5.57 -9.16
N LEU A 110 25.68 -6.20 -9.71
CA LEU A 110 24.32 -6.23 -9.15
C LEU A 110 24.05 -7.41 -8.22
N ARG A 111 25.02 -8.32 -8.03
CA ARG A 111 24.94 -9.33 -6.97
C ARG A 111 24.85 -8.63 -5.64
N TYR A 112 23.69 -8.66 -5.00
CA TYR A 112 23.60 -8.07 -3.67
C TYR A 112 24.36 -8.96 -2.68
N THR A 113 25.49 -8.46 -2.19
CA THR A 113 26.42 -9.21 -1.33
C THR A 113 26.16 -9.01 0.15
N LEU A 114 25.27 -8.08 0.51
CA LEU A 114 24.91 -7.83 1.90
C LEU A 114 23.81 -8.79 2.34
N GLY A 115 23.79 -9.17 3.62
CA GLY A 115 22.71 -10.00 4.17
C GLY A 115 21.36 -9.27 4.25
N PRO A 116 20.25 -10.00 4.40
CA PRO A 116 18.90 -9.44 4.44
C PRO A 116 18.71 -8.42 5.56
N ASP A 117 19.33 -8.61 6.73
CA ASP A 117 19.26 -7.67 7.85
C ASP A 117 19.89 -6.32 7.53
N LYS A 118 20.99 -6.32 6.77
CA LYS A 118 21.64 -5.09 6.35
C LYS A 118 20.82 -4.36 5.29
N HIS A 119 20.20 -5.08 4.36
CA HIS A 119 19.28 -4.50 3.39
C HIS A 119 18.05 -3.89 4.08
N ASN A 120 17.47 -4.62 5.04
CA ASN A 120 16.37 -4.14 5.89
C ASN A 120 16.71 -2.82 6.59
N ALA A 121 17.89 -2.74 7.21
CA ALA A 121 18.36 -1.52 7.87
C ALA A 121 18.49 -0.34 6.89
N GLN A 122 19.07 -0.57 5.71
CA GLN A 122 19.20 0.45 4.67
C GLN A 122 17.84 0.94 4.17
N VAL A 123 16.86 0.05 4.01
CA VAL A 123 15.50 0.43 3.58
C VAL A 123 14.75 1.22 4.65
N ILE A 124 14.90 0.87 5.93
CA ILE A 124 14.36 1.69 7.03
C ILE A 124 14.98 3.09 6.99
N GLU A 125 16.31 3.20 6.89
CA GLU A 125 17.00 4.48 6.84
C GLU A 125 16.54 5.32 5.64
N TYR A 126 16.41 4.69 4.47
CA TYR A 126 15.92 5.33 3.26
C TYR A 126 14.53 5.93 3.46
N PHE A 127 13.54 5.14 3.87
CA PHE A 127 12.17 5.64 4.02
C PHE A 127 12.03 6.66 5.16
N ARG A 128 12.84 6.53 6.21
CA ARG A 128 12.90 7.55 7.28
C ARG A 128 13.40 8.88 6.74
N ALA A 129 14.50 8.85 5.97
CA ALA A 129 15.03 10.04 5.31
C ALA A 129 14.07 10.63 4.27
N ALA A 130 13.31 9.76 3.57
CA ALA A 130 12.27 10.17 2.63
C ALA A 130 11.05 10.82 3.34
N GLY A 131 10.93 10.69 4.66
CA GLY A 131 9.94 11.36 5.50
C GLY A 131 8.74 10.51 5.89
N VAL A 132 8.82 9.17 5.77
CA VAL A 132 7.79 8.28 6.34
C VAL A 132 7.77 8.46 7.87
N PRO A 133 6.60 8.61 8.51
CA PRO A 133 6.51 8.77 9.96
C PRO A 133 7.14 7.59 10.71
N GLY A 134 8.17 7.87 11.52
CA GLY A 134 8.94 6.84 12.21
C GLY A 134 8.14 6.05 13.25
N ASP A 135 7.13 6.68 13.86
CA ASP A 135 6.18 6.07 14.77
C ASP A 135 5.16 5.14 14.06
N GLN A 136 5.14 5.16 12.73
CA GLN A 136 4.33 4.26 11.92
C GLN A 136 5.14 3.12 11.26
N MET A 137 6.44 3.01 11.53
CA MET A 137 7.30 1.93 11.04
C MET A 137 7.29 0.75 12.01
N GLY A 138 6.47 -0.26 11.74
CA GLY A 138 6.25 -1.39 12.66
C GLY A 138 7.27 -2.52 12.53
N GLY A 139 7.88 -2.66 11.36
CA GLY A 139 8.81 -3.75 11.07
C GLY A 139 9.29 -3.71 9.63
N VAL A 140 10.24 -4.56 9.29
CA VAL A 140 10.72 -4.73 7.93
C VAL A 140 11.08 -6.19 7.70
N HIS A 141 10.74 -6.72 6.53
CA HIS A 141 11.17 -8.05 6.12
C HIS A 141 11.67 -8.04 4.68
N ALA A 142 12.66 -8.88 4.40
CA ALA A 142 13.28 -9.00 3.09
C ALA A 142 12.69 -10.20 2.34
N ASN A 143 12.29 -9.97 1.09
CA ASN A 143 12.02 -11.00 0.10
C ASN A 143 13.26 -11.22 -0.76
N THR A 144 13.69 -12.48 -0.86
CA THR A 144 14.87 -12.87 -1.65
C THR A 144 14.50 -13.05 -3.12
N TYR A 145 15.21 -12.38 -4.01
CA TYR A 145 15.16 -12.62 -5.45
C TYR A 145 16.20 -13.68 -5.81
N LEU A 146 15.76 -14.70 -6.54
CA LEU A 146 16.62 -15.79 -7.01
C LEU A 146 16.65 -15.80 -8.53
N SER A 147 17.84 -15.91 -9.12
CA SER A 147 18.02 -16.30 -10.53
C SER A 147 18.50 -17.75 -10.61
N SER A 148 18.22 -18.38 -11.74
CA SER A 148 18.98 -19.54 -12.20
C SER A 148 19.29 -19.30 -13.68
N HIS A 149 20.57 -19.41 -14.04
CA HIS A 149 21.03 -19.32 -15.42
C HIS A 149 21.37 -20.70 -15.91
N GLY A 150 20.42 -21.36 -16.58
CA GLY A 150 20.69 -22.61 -17.30
C GLY A 150 20.82 -22.33 -18.78
N THR A 151 21.86 -22.86 -19.42
CA THR A 151 21.88 -23.00 -20.89
C THR A 151 21.23 -24.31 -21.29
N THR A 152 20.56 -24.37 -22.45
CA THR A 152 19.85 -25.58 -22.92
C THR A 152 20.76 -26.79 -23.15
N ASN A 153 22.08 -26.61 -23.11
CA ASN A 153 23.09 -27.65 -23.32
C ASN A 153 23.75 -28.15 -22.02
N GLU A 154 23.38 -27.62 -20.85
CA GLU A 154 23.95 -28.06 -19.57
C GLU A 154 23.24 -29.31 -19.04
N SER A 155 24.01 -30.38 -18.79
CA SER A 155 23.52 -31.65 -18.25
C SER A 155 23.09 -31.58 -16.77
N ARG A 156 23.32 -30.43 -16.11
CA ARG A 156 22.96 -30.20 -14.70
C ARG A 156 22.26 -28.85 -14.58
N PRO A 157 21.10 -28.77 -13.89
CA PRO A 157 20.45 -27.49 -13.61
C PRO A 157 21.39 -26.58 -12.82
N ALA A 158 21.56 -25.34 -13.27
CA ALA A 158 22.32 -24.33 -12.53
C ALA A 158 21.66 -24.07 -11.17
N GLN A 159 22.49 -24.04 -10.12
CA GLN A 159 22.00 -23.76 -8.77
C GLN A 159 21.42 -22.34 -8.70
N PRO A 160 20.26 -22.15 -8.05
CA PRO A 160 19.71 -20.82 -7.80
C PRO A 160 20.72 -19.94 -7.07
N GLN A 161 20.89 -18.70 -7.53
CA GLN A 161 21.72 -17.68 -6.91
C GLN A 161 20.84 -16.55 -6.37
N VAL A 162 21.27 -15.92 -5.29
CA VAL A 162 20.61 -14.71 -4.76
C VAL A 162 21.00 -13.51 -5.61
N ASP A 163 20.01 -12.89 -6.23
CA ASP A 163 20.15 -11.69 -7.07
C ASP A 163 19.97 -10.39 -6.29
N GLY A 164 19.32 -10.48 -5.12
CA GLY A 164 18.98 -9.31 -4.35
C GLY A 164 17.87 -9.54 -3.34
N TYR A 165 17.54 -8.46 -2.66
CA TYR A 165 16.43 -8.40 -1.73
C TYR A 165 15.51 -7.25 -2.12
N ALA A 166 14.21 -7.40 -1.90
CA ALA A 166 13.31 -6.26 -1.70
C ALA A 166 12.86 -6.29 -0.25
N SER A 167 13.01 -5.18 0.45
CA SER A 167 12.53 -5.09 1.83
C SER A 167 11.22 -4.33 1.87
N ILE A 168 10.23 -4.94 2.51
CA ILE A 168 8.90 -4.40 2.72
C ILE A 168 8.84 -3.84 4.13
N LEU A 169 8.56 -2.54 4.23
CA LEU A 169 8.29 -1.83 5.46
C LEU A 169 6.83 -2.05 5.86
N GLU A 170 6.63 -2.60 7.04
CA GLU A 170 5.32 -2.83 7.62
C GLU A 170 4.84 -1.57 8.32
N ARG A 171 3.59 -1.17 8.07
CA ARG A 171 2.98 -0.04 8.74
C ARG A 171 2.28 -0.45 10.03
N THR A 172 2.52 0.30 11.08
CA THR A 172 1.73 0.26 12.32
C THR A 172 1.17 1.63 12.65
N VAL A 173 0.07 1.68 13.39
CA VAL A 173 -0.40 2.91 14.04
C VAL A 173 -0.69 2.58 15.49
N GLY A 174 0.16 3.08 16.40
CA GLY A 174 0.19 2.58 17.77
C GLY A 174 0.50 1.09 17.78
N ARG A 175 -0.43 0.27 18.31
CA ARG A 175 -0.28 -1.20 18.34
C ARG A 175 -0.90 -1.94 17.16
N PHE A 176 -1.61 -1.23 16.27
CA PHE A 176 -2.39 -1.86 15.21
C PHE A 176 -1.58 -1.93 13.91
N SER A 177 -1.42 -3.12 13.35
CA SER A 177 -0.87 -3.28 12.00
C SER A 177 -1.84 -2.73 10.95
N VAL A 178 -1.33 -1.97 9.98
CA VAL A 178 -2.10 -1.52 8.81
C VAL A 178 -1.67 -2.38 7.62
N VAL A 179 -2.40 -3.47 7.39
CA VAL A 179 -1.90 -4.60 6.59
C VAL A 179 -1.78 -4.27 5.10
N ASP A 180 -2.66 -3.40 4.60
CA ASP A 180 -2.74 -3.10 3.17
C ASP A 180 -1.87 -1.89 2.75
N SER A 181 -1.21 -1.23 3.70
CA SER A 181 -0.23 -0.17 3.43
C SER A 181 1.07 -0.81 2.99
N VAL A 182 1.71 -0.26 1.96
CA VAL A 182 2.94 -0.81 1.40
C VAL A 182 3.97 0.29 1.23
N ALA A 183 5.18 0.04 1.70
CA ALA A 183 6.37 0.74 1.26
C ALA A 183 7.47 -0.30 1.11
N TRP A 184 7.99 -0.50 -0.09
CA TRP A 184 9.13 -1.39 -0.28
C TRP A 184 10.12 -0.79 -1.26
N ALA A 185 11.38 -1.17 -1.07
CA ALA A 185 12.46 -0.78 -1.95
C ALA A 185 13.39 -1.96 -2.20
N ARG A 186 13.97 -1.98 -3.39
CA ARG A 186 15.16 -2.76 -3.72
C ARG A 186 16.32 -1.79 -3.84
N LEU A 187 17.39 -2.05 -3.11
CA LEU A 187 18.61 -1.26 -3.17
C LEU A 187 19.74 -2.08 -3.82
N SER A 188 20.64 -1.42 -4.54
CA SER A 188 21.93 -2.02 -4.90
C SER A 188 22.89 -1.99 -3.70
N ASN A 189 24.06 -2.65 -3.81
CA ASN A 189 25.03 -2.77 -2.72
C ASN A 189 25.51 -1.44 -2.15
N ASP A 190 25.58 -0.42 -3.00
CA ASP A 190 25.96 0.96 -2.69
C ASP A 190 24.80 1.79 -2.09
N GLY A 191 23.62 1.19 -1.92
CA GLY A 191 22.43 1.83 -1.34
C GLY A 191 21.64 2.67 -2.34
N ARG A 192 21.93 2.62 -3.65
CA ARG A 192 21.11 3.26 -4.68
C ARG A 192 19.78 2.52 -4.84
N VAL A 193 18.69 3.27 -4.96
CA VAL A 193 17.35 2.70 -5.19
C VAL A 193 17.25 2.17 -6.62
N VAL A 194 17.00 0.87 -6.75
CA VAL A 194 16.78 0.17 -8.02
C VAL A 194 15.31 0.16 -8.40
N SER A 195 14.42 -0.01 -7.43
CA SER A 195 12.97 0.03 -7.62
C SER A 195 12.29 0.27 -6.29
N GLU A 196 11.11 0.88 -6.33
CA GLU A 196 10.32 1.14 -5.13
C GLU A 196 8.83 1.20 -5.43
N TRP A 197 8.04 0.97 -4.38
CA TRP A 197 6.60 1.07 -4.42
C TRP A 197 6.12 1.62 -3.08
N VAL A 198 5.34 2.71 -3.09
CA VAL A 198 4.83 3.35 -1.87
C VAL A 198 3.33 3.67 -1.99
N TYR A 199 2.56 3.15 -1.04
CA TYR A 199 1.18 3.52 -0.75
C TYR A 199 0.98 3.63 0.75
N TRP A 200 0.82 4.86 1.24
CA TRP A 200 0.74 5.16 2.67
C TRP A 200 -0.42 6.10 2.98
N PRO A 201 -1.67 5.67 2.78
CA PRO A 201 -2.84 6.55 2.89
C PRO A 201 -3.05 7.04 4.32
N ALA A 202 -3.71 8.18 4.49
CA ALA A 202 -4.12 8.61 5.82
C ALA A 202 -5.21 7.66 6.38
N ILE A 203 -5.17 7.37 7.69
CA ILE A 203 -6.15 6.48 8.34
C ILE A 203 -7.13 7.34 9.15
N PRO A 204 -8.45 7.27 8.89
CA PRO A 204 -9.42 8.11 9.60
C PRO A 204 -9.46 7.84 11.12
N ALA A 205 -9.73 8.89 11.91
CA ALA A 205 -9.84 8.82 13.38
C ALA A 205 -10.80 7.71 13.84
N LYS A 206 -11.98 7.63 13.20
CA LYS A 206 -13.00 6.63 13.49
C LYS A 206 -12.45 5.20 13.36
N VAL A 207 -11.59 4.93 12.37
CA VAL A 207 -11.00 3.59 12.19
C VAL A 207 -10.09 3.24 13.37
N LEU A 208 -9.34 4.22 13.89
CA LEU A 208 -8.51 4.02 15.08
C LEU A 208 -9.34 3.84 16.36
N GLU A 209 -10.46 4.55 16.49
CA GLU A 209 -11.42 4.36 17.58
C GLU A 209 -12.04 2.96 17.54
N ASP A 210 -12.49 2.52 16.36
CA ASP A 210 -13.04 1.18 16.15
C ASP A 210 -11.99 0.10 16.49
N ALA A 211 -10.72 0.30 16.11
CA ALA A 211 -9.62 -0.62 16.44
C ALA A 211 -9.39 -0.72 17.95
N ARG A 212 -9.42 0.40 18.68
CA ARG A 212 -9.32 0.41 20.15
C ARG A 212 -10.52 -0.28 20.82
N ARG A 213 -11.74 -0.05 20.32
CA ARG A 213 -12.94 -0.72 20.83
C ARG A 213 -12.87 -2.23 20.59
N LEU A 214 -12.42 -2.65 19.41
CA LEU A 214 -12.27 -4.05 19.06
C LEU A 214 -11.20 -4.74 19.92
N GLU A 215 -10.06 -4.09 20.12
CA GLU A 215 -9.02 -4.56 21.04
C GLU A 215 -9.54 -4.75 22.47
N ALA A 216 -10.30 -3.78 22.98
CA ALA A 216 -10.90 -3.88 24.31
C ALA A 216 -11.88 -5.07 24.41
N LEU A 217 -12.68 -5.32 23.36
CA LEU A 217 -13.58 -6.48 23.32
C LEU A 217 -12.81 -7.80 23.34
N VAL A 218 -11.71 -7.93 22.60
CA VAL A 218 -10.97 -9.20 22.50
C VAL A 218 -9.97 -9.42 23.64
N ALA A 219 -9.56 -8.36 24.36
CA ALA A 219 -8.64 -8.44 25.49
C ALA A 219 -9.35 -8.53 26.86
N SER A 220 -10.62 -8.15 26.95
CA SER A 220 -11.39 -8.13 28.22
C SER A 220 -12.21 -9.40 28.45
N GLY A 221 -12.93 -9.44 29.58
CA GLY A 221 -13.91 -10.49 29.89
C GLY A 221 -15.07 -10.58 28.88
N ASP A 222 -15.25 -9.57 28.04
CA ASP A 222 -16.28 -9.55 26.99
C ASP A 222 -15.89 -10.32 25.72
N LYS A 223 -14.68 -10.92 25.69
CA LYS A 223 -14.19 -11.70 24.55
C LYS A 223 -15.16 -12.80 24.14
N SER A 224 -15.76 -13.51 25.10
CA SER A 224 -16.74 -14.56 24.81
C SER A 224 -17.99 -14.00 24.12
N GLY A 225 -18.47 -12.84 24.55
CA GLY A 225 -19.62 -12.15 23.97
C GLY A 225 -19.35 -11.64 22.55
N PHE A 226 -18.12 -11.17 22.27
CA PHE A 226 -17.72 -10.83 20.91
C PHE A 226 -17.58 -12.07 20.02
N LEU A 227 -16.85 -13.10 20.47
CA LEU A 227 -16.65 -14.32 19.70
C LEU A 227 -17.96 -15.07 19.41
N ALA A 228 -18.96 -14.96 20.28
CA ALA A 228 -20.30 -15.51 20.05
C ALA A 228 -21.05 -14.86 18.87
N ARG A 229 -20.63 -13.68 18.41
CA ARG A 229 -21.18 -13.03 17.20
C ARG A 229 -20.55 -13.53 15.92
N LEU A 230 -19.39 -14.19 16.03
CA LEU A 230 -18.66 -14.74 14.88
C LEU A 230 -19.16 -16.16 14.57
N PRO A 231 -18.94 -16.66 13.34
CA PRO A 231 -19.13 -18.07 13.04
C PRO A 231 -18.37 -18.96 14.03
N SER A 232 -19.01 -20.04 14.48
CA SER A 232 -18.41 -20.97 15.43
C SER A 232 -17.25 -21.76 14.79
N GLY A 233 -16.30 -22.19 15.62
CA GLY A 233 -15.17 -23.02 15.18
C GLY A 233 -14.03 -22.26 14.49
N LEU A 234 -14.10 -20.93 14.42
CA LEU A 234 -13.02 -20.12 13.87
C LEU A 234 -11.78 -20.10 14.78
N PRO A 235 -10.56 -20.09 14.20
CA PRO A 235 -9.33 -19.97 14.99
C PRO A 235 -9.21 -18.58 15.61
N SER A 236 -8.20 -18.41 16.47
CA SER A 236 -7.89 -17.09 17.02
C SER A 236 -7.46 -16.12 15.91
N GLY A 237 -7.88 -14.87 16.05
CA GLY A 237 -7.56 -13.78 15.15
C GLY A 237 -6.75 -12.68 15.82
N LYS A 238 -6.56 -11.58 15.10
CA LYS A 238 -5.84 -10.39 15.57
C LYS A 238 -6.54 -9.11 15.14
N VAL A 239 -6.47 -8.07 15.97
CA VAL A 239 -6.99 -6.76 15.62
C VAL A 239 -5.99 -6.04 14.71
N VAL A 240 -6.46 -5.63 13.54
CA VAL A 240 -5.68 -4.90 12.54
C VAL A 240 -6.52 -3.80 11.90
N ILE A 241 -5.87 -2.95 11.12
CA ILE A 241 -6.52 -1.98 10.25
C ILE A 241 -6.38 -2.46 8.81
N ARG A 242 -7.51 -2.46 8.10
CA ARG A 242 -7.60 -2.79 6.68
C ARG A 242 -7.98 -1.57 5.86
N HIS A 243 -7.50 -1.48 4.63
CA HIS A 243 -7.95 -0.46 3.68
C HIS A 243 -7.92 -0.94 2.23
N SER A 244 -8.62 -0.21 1.35
CA SER A 244 -8.66 -0.49 -0.07
C SER A 244 -7.25 -0.54 -0.66
N SER A 245 -7.01 -1.53 -1.51
CA SER A 245 -5.72 -1.73 -2.16
C SER A 245 -5.34 -0.56 -3.05
N ALA A 246 -4.03 -0.30 -3.18
CA ALA A 246 -3.49 0.76 -4.01
C ALA A 246 -3.79 0.59 -5.52
N VAL A 247 -4.12 -0.64 -5.95
CA VAL A 247 -4.36 -0.98 -7.37
C VAL A 247 -5.84 -1.14 -7.71
N VAL A 248 -6.73 -0.84 -6.77
CA VAL A 248 -8.17 -0.90 -7.00
C VAL A 248 -8.72 0.51 -7.20
N ASP A 249 -9.39 0.71 -8.33
CA ASP A 249 -10.16 1.92 -8.57
C ASP A 249 -11.36 1.99 -7.62
N GLY A 250 -11.64 3.20 -7.14
CA GLY A 250 -12.76 3.48 -6.25
C GLY A 250 -12.40 4.50 -5.17
N GLY A 251 -13.37 4.80 -4.31
CA GLY A 251 -13.11 5.59 -3.12
C GLY A 251 -12.25 4.83 -2.13
N PHE A 252 -11.43 5.56 -1.38
CA PHE A 252 -10.67 4.99 -0.27
C PHE A 252 -11.63 4.47 0.80
N GLU A 253 -11.52 3.17 1.11
CA GLU A 253 -12.25 2.52 2.20
C GLU A 253 -11.24 2.03 3.24
N ALA A 254 -11.52 2.23 4.53
CA ALA A 254 -10.72 1.69 5.63
C ALA A 254 -11.60 1.32 6.82
N PHE A 255 -11.21 0.28 7.55
CA PHE A 255 -11.93 -0.18 8.74
C PHE A 255 -11.00 -0.98 9.66
N ALA A 256 -11.36 -1.04 10.95
CA ALA A 256 -10.73 -1.93 11.91
C ALA A 256 -11.34 -3.33 11.80
N SER A 257 -10.50 -4.35 11.88
CA SER A 257 -10.90 -5.74 11.65
C SER A 257 -10.27 -6.67 12.68
N TYR A 258 -11.04 -7.66 13.12
CA TYR A 258 -10.52 -8.86 13.76
C TYR A 258 -10.29 -9.90 12.65
N ASP A 259 -9.03 -10.01 12.25
CA ASP A 259 -8.61 -10.86 11.15
C ASP A 259 -8.39 -12.29 11.59
N ILE A 260 -9.06 -13.22 10.92
CA ILE A 260 -8.96 -14.65 11.17
C ILE A 260 -8.40 -15.35 9.93
N ALA A 261 -7.25 -15.99 10.06
CA ALA A 261 -6.68 -16.82 9.01
C ALA A 261 -7.27 -18.24 9.10
N GLU A 262 -8.07 -18.61 8.11
CA GLU A 262 -8.78 -19.88 8.03
C GLU A 262 -8.21 -20.73 6.88
N LYS A 263 -8.04 -22.04 7.14
CA LYS A 263 -7.61 -23.00 6.12
C LYS A 263 -8.84 -23.59 5.45
N VAL A 264 -9.04 -23.29 4.17
CA VAL A 264 -10.16 -23.79 3.38
C VAL A 264 -9.65 -24.80 2.35
N LEU A 265 -10.34 -25.94 2.24
CA LEU A 265 -10.09 -26.91 1.19
C LEU A 265 -10.73 -26.43 -0.10
N VAL A 266 -9.94 -26.18 -1.13
CA VAL A 266 -10.46 -25.80 -2.44
C VAL A 266 -10.81 -27.09 -3.20
N PRO A 267 -12.06 -27.25 -3.69
CA PRO A 267 -12.40 -28.38 -4.54
C PRO A 267 -11.51 -28.39 -5.79
N SER A 268 -10.84 -29.50 -6.04
CA SER A 268 -10.05 -29.65 -7.27
C SER A 268 -11.03 -29.76 -8.44
N ALA A 269 -11.06 -28.74 -9.32
CA ALA A 269 -11.98 -28.67 -10.45
C ALA A 269 -11.78 -29.79 -11.50
N ILE A 270 -10.72 -30.59 -11.37
CA ILE A 270 -10.41 -31.72 -12.24
C ILE A 270 -10.35 -32.98 -11.38
N ALA A 271 -11.52 -33.48 -10.97
CA ALA A 271 -11.65 -34.84 -10.46
C ALA A 271 -11.65 -35.80 -11.65
N GLY A 272 -10.50 -36.01 -12.28
CA GLY A 272 -10.30 -37.17 -13.16
C GLY A 272 -10.39 -38.43 -12.31
N THR A 273 -11.27 -39.37 -12.65
CA THR A 273 -11.47 -40.66 -11.96
C THR A 273 -10.31 -41.65 -12.15
N GLY A 274 -9.13 -41.17 -12.54
CA GLY A 274 -7.94 -41.98 -12.74
C GLY A 274 -7.15 -42.22 -11.44
N PRO A 275 -6.28 -43.23 -11.41
CA PRO A 275 -5.33 -43.48 -10.32
C PRO A 275 -4.29 -42.35 -10.29
N GLY A 276 -4.67 -41.24 -9.68
CA GLY A 276 -3.91 -39.99 -9.66
C GLY A 276 -4.73 -38.78 -9.20
N ALA A 277 -5.94 -38.99 -8.64
CA ALA A 277 -6.79 -37.93 -8.13
C ALA A 277 -6.01 -37.02 -7.18
N SER A 278 -5.80 -35.77 -7.62
CA SER A 278 -5.05 -34.76 -6.90
C SER A 278 -5.77 -34.43 -5.60
N ARG A 279 -5.08 -34.64 -4.47
CA ARG A 279 -5.56 -34.30 -3.13
C ARG A 279 -6.00 -32.83 -3.12
N PRO A 280 -7.18 -32.48 -2.56
CA PRO A 280 -7.63 -31.09 -2.51
C PRO A 280 -6.55 -30.23 -1.87
N THR A 281 -6.19 -29.14 -2.55
CA THR A 281 -5.21 -28.19 -2.03
C THR A 281 -5.90 -27.34 -0.98
N ALA A 282 -5.21 -27.17 0.14
CA ALA A 282 -5.67 -26.27 1.18
C ALA A 282 -5.14 -24.86 0.90
N SER A 283 -6.03 -23.90 0.85
CA SER A 283 -5.72 -22.48 0.74
C SER A 283 -5.96 -21.79 2.07
N MET A 284 -5.13 -20.81 2.39
CA MET A 284 -5.39 -19.90 3.51
C MET A 284 -6.23 -18.74 3.00
N ILE A 285 -7.37 -18.49 3.63
CA ILE A 285 -8.15 -17.27 3.45
C ILE A 285 -8.06 -16.44 4.73
N VAL A 286 -8.14 -15.11 4.61
CA VAL A 286 -8.31 -14.23 5.76
C VAL A 286 -9.73 -13.71 5.72
N ARG A 287 -10.42 -13.79 6.86
CA ARG A 287 -11.77 -13.24 7.06
C ARG A 287 -11.68 -12.03 7.98
N HIS A 288 -12.50 -11.02 7.72
CA HIS A 288 -12.41 -9.72 8.35
C HIS A 288 -13.70 -9.40 9.08
N PHE A 289 -13.67 -9.28 10.40
CA PHE A 289 -14.87 -8.99 11.20
C PHE A 289 -14.74 -7.63 11.86
N ASP A 290 -15.75 -6.78 11.71
CA ASP A 290 -15.78 -5.47 12.37
C ASP A 290 -16.15 -5.58 13.86
N VAL A 291 -16.29 -4.42 14.50
CA VAL A 291 -16.57 -4.30 15.94
C VAL A 291 -17.91 -4.89 16.37
N ASP A 292 -18.85 -5.03 15.44
CA ASP A 292 -20.16 -5.62 15.71
C ASP A 292 -20.21 -7.11 15.32
N GLY A 293 -19.09 -7.66 14.83
CA GLY A 293 -18.95 -9.05 14.40
C GLY A 293 -19.43 -9.29 12.97
N VAL A 294 -19.67 -8.23 12.20
CA VAL A 294 -20.12 -8.35 10.81
C VAL A 294 -18.91 -8.59 9.92
N GLU A 295 -18.99 -9.61 9.07
CA GLU A 295 -17.95 -9.88 8.08
C GLU A 295 -17.92 -8.76 7.03
N ARG A 296 -16.74 -8.17 6.85
CA ARG A 296 -16.47 -7.11 5.88
C ARG A 296 -15.63 -7.69 4.75
N ARG A 297 -15.77 -7.11 3.57
CA ARG A 297 -14.91 -7.39 2.42
C ARG A 297 -14.34 -6.11 1.88
N LEU A 298 -13.06 -6.12 1.55
CA LEU A 298 -12.40 -5.01 0.90
C LEU A 298 -12.85 -4.88 -0.55
N PRO A 299 -12.75 -3.68 -1.16
CA PRO A 299 -13.09 -3.49 -2.58
C PRO A 299 -12.40 -4.49 -3.52
N GLN A 300 -11.12 -4.81 -3.27
CA GLN A 300 -10.37 -5.83 -4.03
C GLN A 300 -11.00 -7.22 -3.96
N GLU A 301 -11.57 -7.61 -2.81
CA GLU A 301 -12.14 -8.94 -2.59
C GLU A 301 -13.54 -9.07 -3.19
N ARG A 302 -14.31 -7.97 -3.20
CA ARG A 302 -15.66 -7.94 -3.78
C ARG A 302 -15.64 -8.25 -5.28
N ARG A 303 -14.59 -7.84 -5.99
CA ARG A 303 -14.42 -8.10 -7.44
C ARG A 303 -14.27 -9.59 -7.75
N SER A 304 -13.62 -10.36 -6.86
CA SER A 304 -13.37 -11.79 -7.06
C SER A 304 -14.61 -12.68 -6.85
N VAL A 305 -15.70 -12.14 -6.28
CA VAL A 305 -16.92 -12.91 -5.94
C VAL A 305 -17.75 -13.28 -7.18
N GLY A 306 -17.43 -12.74 -8.35
CA GLY A 306 -18.16 -13.00 -9.60
C GLY A 306 -17.55 -14.05 -10.53
N GLN A 307 -16.30 -14.50 -10.30
CA GLN A 307 -15.61 -15.38 -11.25
C GLN A 307 -15.45 -16.83 -10.79
N ASP A 308 -15.30 -17.16 -9.50
CA ASP A 308 -15.02 -18.56 -9.09
C ASP A 308 -15.51 -18.97 -7.68
N SER A 309 -16.42 -18.25 -7.03
CA SER A 309 -16.98 -18.71 -5.75
C SER A 309 -18.36 -19.35 -5.92
N PRO A 310 -18.58 -20.60 -5.47
CA PRO A 310 -19.91 -21.17 -5.42
C PRO A 310 -20.75 -20.29 -4.50
N ARG A 311 -21.96 -19.94 -4.96
CA ARG A 311 -22.97 -19.27 -4.13
C ARG A 311 -23.14 -20.12 -2.86
N GLN A 312 -22.94 -19.50 -1.69
CA GLN A 312 -23.41 -20.06 -0.43
C GLN A 312 -24.93 -20.10 -0.44
#